data_AF-A0A8H4WN29-F1
#
_entry.id   AF-A0A8H4WN29-F1
#
_cell.length_a   1.000
_cell.length_b   1.000
_cell.length_c   1.000
_cell.angle_alpha   90.00
_cell.angle_beta   90.00
_cell.angle_gamma   90.00
#
_symmetry.space_group_name_H-M   'P 1'
#
loop_
_entity.id
_entity.type
_entity.pdbx_description
1 polymer ?
#
loop_
_entity_poly.entity_id
_entity_poly.type
_entity_poly.pdbx_seq_one_letter_code
_entity_poly.pdbx_strand_id
1 'polypeptide(L)'
;MGVQALMAMAMFVEGLGSPCLEYMLLTSAARLAQSQGLHRHPPKGCNLSCAQITQRSLVFWSLYCYDKHISLRAGRPSTIDDRNITCEIPRFPPSKGLEGIFISKTIEHARLTLEITAWMARFRSKNIPLEDSIRQLRKLDARLSRWADSLPPQLRPGSDLKLRTAAKSNLHPT
;
A
#
# COMPACT_ATOMS: atom_id res chain seq x y z
N MET A 1 -0.55 18.85 -1.64
CA MET A 1 -0.16 18.86 -0.23
C MET A 1 -1.23 18.32 0.71
N GLY A 2 -2.52 18.69 0.58
CA GLY A 2 -3.57 18.21 1.50
C GLY A 2 -3.69 16.67 1.64
N VAL A 3 -3.56 15.91 0.54
CA VAL A 3 -3.59 14.43 0.58
C VAL A 3 -2.46 13.86 1.46
N GLN A 4 -1.23 14.38 1.28
CA GLN A 4 -0.06 13.93 2.05
C GLN A 4 -0.18 14.28 3.52
N ALA A 5 -0.73 15.46 3.84
CA ALA A 5 -0.97 15.88 5.22
C ALA A 5 -1.97 14.96 5.93
N LEU A 6 -3.13 14.70 5.31
CA LEU A 6 -4.15 13.80 5.87
C LEU A 6 -3.63 12.37 6.04
N MET A 7 -2.88 11.87 5.06
CA MET A 7 -2.25 10.55 5.12
C MET A 7 -1.20 10.46 6.25
N ALA A 8 -0.38 11.50 6.44
CA ALA A 8 0.59 11.56 7.54
C ALA A 8 -0.10 11.64 8.91
N MET A 9 -1.19 12.41 9.03
CA MET A 9 -2.01 12.46 10.24
C MET A 9 -2.62 11.09 10.56
N ALA A 10 -3.12 10.37 9.54
CA ALA A 10 -3.66 9.03 9.72
C ALA A 10 -2.58 8.07 10.27
N MET A 11 -1.36 8.06 9.71
CA MET A 11 -0.25 7.25 10.21
C MET A 11 0.14 7.61 11.66
N PHE A 12 0.13 8.90 11.99
CA PHE A 12 0.42 9.34 13.36
C PHE A 12 -0.64 8.82 14.35
N VAL A 13 -1.92 8.95 13.99
CA VAL A 13 -3.05 8.51 14.82
C VAL A 13 -3.14 6.98 14.93
N GLU A 14 -2.72 6.25 13.90
CA GLU A 14 -2.55 4.79 13.96
C GLU A 14 -1.57 4.40 15.08
N GLY A 15 -0.43 5.08 15.17
CA GLY A 15 0.54 4.88 16.25
C GLY A 15 0.03 5.23 17.64
N LEU A 16 -0.98 6.11 17.74
CA LEU A 16 -1.67 6.43 19.00
C LEU A 16 -2.78 5.43 19.36
N GLY A 17 -3.11 4.48 18.48
CA GLY A 17 -4.13 3.47 18.74
C GLY A 17 -5.56 4.02 18.69
N SER A 18 -5.85 4.97 17.80
CA SER A 18 -7.22 5.47 17.57
C SER A 18 -7.74 5.11 16.16
N PRO A 19 -8.26 3.88 15.95
CA PRO A 19 -8.65 3.39 14.64
C PRO A 19 -9.81 4.15 13.99
N CYS A 20 -10.70 4.74 14.80
CA CYS A 20 -11.83 5.51 14.27
C CYS A 20 -11.35 6.79 13.58
N LEU A 21 -10.49 7.55 14.26
CA LEU A 21 -9.96 8.82 13.74
C LEU A 21 -9.01 8.58 12.56
N GLU A 22 -8.13 7.59 12.67
CA GLU A 22 -7.28 7.14 11.58
C GLU A 22 -8.09 6.85 10.31
N TYR A 23 -9.13 6.01 10.43
CA TYR A 23 -9.98 5.65 9.31
C TYR A 23 -10.65 6.88 8.68
N MET A 24 -11.17 7.80 9.50
CA MET A 24 -11.77 9.05 8.99
C MET A 24 -10.77 9.92 8.22
N LEU A 25 -9.55 10.06 8.73
CA LEU A 25 -8.47 10.81 8.08
C LEU A 25 -8.06 10.16 6.75
N LEU A 26 -7.93 8.83 6.75
CA LEU A 26 -7.56 8.06 5.57
C LEU A 26 -8.62 8.13 4.47
N THR A 27 -9.89 7.93 4.81
CA THR A 27 -11.02 8.09 3.87
C THR A 27 -11.07 9.52 3.32
N SER A 28 -10.79 10.53 4.16
CA SER A 28 -10.71 11.93 3.71
C SER A 28 -9.56 12.15 2.72
N ALA A 29 -8.39 11.56 2.98
CA ALA A 29 -7.25 11.59 2.06
C ALA A 29 -7.59 10.93 0.72
N ALA A 30 -8.25 9.76 0.75
CA ALA A 30 -8.68 9.04 -0.45
C ALA A 30 -9.66 9.85 -1.29
N ARG A 31 -10.68 10.46 -0.66
CA ARG A 31 -11.64 11.33 -1.36
C ARG A 31 -10.97 12.57 -1.95
N LEU A 32 -10.03 13.18 -1.24
CA LEU A 32 -9.26 14.33 -1.74
C LEU A 32 -8.34 13.94 -2.90
N ALA A 33 -7.70 12.77 -2.84
CA ALA A 33 -6.89 12.25 -3.94
C ALA A 33 -7.75 11.97 -5.18
N GLN A 34 -8.96 11.45 -4.99
CA GLN A 34 -9.92 11.22 -6.07
C GLN A 34 -10.41 12.53 -6.70
N SER A 35 -10.77 13.54 -5.89
CA SER A 35 -11.20 14.84 -6.41
C SER A 35 -10.09 15.58 -7.18
N GLN A 36 -8.83 15.38 -6.79
CA GLN A 36 -7.66 15.89 -7.52
C GLN A 36 -7.25 15.03 -8.74
N GLY A 37 -7.98 13.95 -9.01
CA GLY A 37 -7.70 13.05 -10.13
C GLY A 37 -6.38 12.27 -10.01
N LEU A 38 -5.86 12.06 -8.79
CA LEU A 38 -4.57 11.36 -8.61
C LEU A 38 -4.61 9.88 -9.03
N HIS A 39 -5.79 9.27 -8.96
CA HIS A 39 -6.07 7.90 -9.40
C HIS A 39 -6.11 7.74 -10.93
N ARG A 40 -6.04 8.84 -11.68
CA ARG A 40 -6.17 8.85 -13.15
C ARG A 40 -4.85 9.17 -13.84
N HIS A 41 -4.69 8.66 -15.06
CA HIS A 41 -3.59 9.09 -15.91
C HIS A 41 -3.70 10.61 -16.15
N PRO A 42 -2.59 11.37 -16.04
CA PRO A 42 -2.60 12.81 -16.34
C PRO A 42 -3.14 13.07 -17.75
N PRO A 43 -4.05 14.03 -17.95
CA PRO A 43 -4.54 14.37 -19.30
C PRO A 43 -3.39 14.80 -20.22
N LYS A 44 -3.48 14.45 -21.51
CA LYS A 44 -2.44 14.75 -22.53
C LYS A 44 -2.14 16.25 -22.77
N GLY A 45 -2.87 17.17 -22.12
CA GLY A 45 -2.64 18.62 -22.17
C GLY A 45 -2.19 19.24 -20.84
N CYS A 46 -1.87 18.42 -19.82
CA CYS A 46 -1.40 18.93 -18.55
C CYS A 46 0.12 19.22 -18.65
N ASN A 47 0.52 20.49 -18.46
CA ASN A 47 1.92 20.92 -18.44
C ASN A 47 2.64 20.50 -17.15
N LEU A 48 2.66 19.19 -16.86
CA LEU A 48 3.34 18.63 -15.69
C LEU A 48 4.73 18.15 -16.09
N SER A 49 5.72 18.46 -15.26
CA SER A 49 7.05 17.86 -15.40
C SER A 49 7.02 16.37 -15.06
N CYS A 50 7.99 15.60 -15.55
CA CYS A 50 8.14 14.18 -15.20
C CYS A 50 8.19 13.98 -13.68
N ALA A 51 8.89 14.86 -12.95
CA ALA A 51 8.97 14.82 -11.49
C ALA A 51 7.59 14.98 -10.82
N GLN A 52 6.75 15.89 -11.32
CA GLN A 52 5.40 16.09 -10.80
C GLN A 52 4.50 14.88 -11.09
N ILE A 53 4.62 14.27 -12.27
CA ILE A 53 3.88 13.05 -12.63
C ILE A 53 4.26 11.89 -11.70
N THR A 54 5.57 11.68 -11.50
CA THR A 54 6.08 10.67 -10.57
C THR A 54 5.59 10.93 -9.16
N GLN A 55 5.70 12.16 -8.65
CA GLN A 55 5.24 12.51 -7.30
C GLN A 55 3.74 12.25 -7.13
N ARG A 56 2.90 12.62 -8.10
CA ARG A 56 1.45 12.35 -8.06
C ARG A 56 1.16 10.86 -7.99
N SER A 57 1.84 10.06 -8.82
CA SER A 57 1.73 8.60 -8.81
C SER A 57 2.15 8.03 -7.45
N LEU A 58 3.29 8.44 -6.91
CA LEU A 58 3.77 8.00 -5.59
C LEU A 58 2.76 8.29 -4.48
N VAL A 59 2.24 9.52 -4.42
CA VAL A 59 1.25 9.91 -3.40
C VAL A 59 0.01 9.01 -3.49
N PHE A 60 -0.49 8.77 -4.70
CA PHE A 60 -1.67 7.93 -4.89
C PHE A 60 -1.40 6.47 -4.49
N TRP A 61 -0.29 5.88 -4.93
CA TRP A 61 0.00 4.47 -4.65
C TRP A 61 0.40 4.23 -3.19
N SER A 62 1.07 5.17 -2.52
CA SER A 62 1.28 5.11 -1.08
C SER A 62 -0.05 5.11 -0.32
N LEU A 63 -0.97 6.00 -0.70
CA LEU A 63 -2.31 6.06 -0.12
C LEU A 63 -3.12 4.78 -0.39
N TYR A 64 -3.02 4.23 -1.61
CA TYR A 64 -3.65 2.97 -1.99
C TYR A 64 -3.18 1.82 -1.10
N CYS A 65 -1.87 1.66 -0.93
CA CYS A 65 -1.31 0.61 -0.07
C CYS A 65 -1.79 0.77 1.37
N TYR A 66 -1.85 2.02 1.85
CA TYR A 66 -2.29 2.29 3.21
C TYR A 66 -3.78 1.99 3.41
N ASP A 67 -4.65 2.39 2.47
CA ASP A 67 -6.07 2.05 2.47
C ASP A 67 -6.28 0.53 2.50
N LYS A 68 -5.52 -0.26 1.74
CA LYS A 68 -5.64 -1.74 1.79
C LYS A 68 -5.16 -2.33 3.11
N HIS A 69 -4.07 -1.80 3.68
CA HIS A 69 -3.59 -2.21 5.00
C HIS A 69 -4.66 -2.01 6.08
N ILE A 70 -5.25 -0.81 6.13
CA ILE A 70 -6.29 -0.49 7.11
C ILE A 70 -7.58 -1.28 6.87
N SER A 71 -7.96 -1.47 5.61
CA SER A 71 -9.13 -2.26 5.24
C SER A 71 -9.03 -3.70 5.74
N LEU A 72 -7.88 -4.34 5.54
CA LEU A 72 -7.62 -5.68 6.05
C LEU A 72 -7.63 -5.69 7.58
N ARG A 73 -6.86 -4.80 8.22
CA ARG A 73 -6.73 -4.75 9.68
C ARG A 73 -8.06 -4.51 10.38
N ALA A 74 -8.91 -3.63 9.83
CA ALA A 74 -10.21 -3.30 10.38
C ALA A 74 -11.33 -4.26 9.93
N GLY A 75 -11.05 -5.18 8.99
CA GLY A 75 -12.08 -6.03 8.37
C GLY A 75 -13.15 -5.25 7.61
N ARG A 76 -12.80 -4.09 7.06
CA ARG A 76 -13.70 -3.18 6.35
C ARG A 76 -13.43 -3.19 4.84
N PRO A 77 -14.42 -2.86 4.00
CA PRO A 77 -14.17 -2.60 2.58
C PRO A 77 -13.22 -1.41 2.39
N SER A 78 -12.41 -1.50 1.35
CA SER A 78 -11.50 -0.44 0.94
C SER A 78 -12.24 0.76 0.35
N THR A 79 -11.73 1.97 0.63
CA THR A 79 -12.30 3.22 0.12
C THR A 79 -12.00 3.41 -1.36
N ILE A 80 -10.89 2.84 -1.84
CA ILE A 80 -10.42 2.99 -3.21
C ILE A 80 -10.82 1.76 -4.03
N ASP A 81 -11.71 1.95 -5.00
CA ASP A 81 -12.06 0.92 -5.97
C ASP A 81 -11.00 0.80 -7.07
N ASP A 82 -10.38 -0.39 -7.15
CA ASP A 82 -9.35 -0.73 -8.13
C ASP A 82 -9.81 -0.53 -9.59
N ARG A 83 -11.11 -0.67 -9.88
CA ARG A 83 -11.68 -0.49 -11.23
C ARG A 83 -11.60 0.95 -11.73
N ASN A 84 -11.49 1.90 -10.81
CA ASN A 84 -11.41 3.33 -11.15
C ASN A 84 -9.97 3.80 -11.37
N ILE A 85 -8.97 2.96 -11.10
CA ILE A 85 -7.56 3.33 -11.20
C ILE A 85 -7.09 3.22 -12.64
N THR A 86 -6.64 4.33 -13.21
CA THR A 86 -6.09 4.39 -14.57
C THR A 86 -4.66 4.94 -14.61
N CYS A 87 -4.14 5.44 -13.49
CA CYS A 87 -2.74 5.83 -13.40
C CYS A 87 -1.81 4.60 -13.34
N GLU A 88 -0.61 4.74 -13.89
CA GLU A 88 0.40 3.67 -13.84
C GLU A 88 1.06 3.57 -12.47
N ILE A 89 1.52 2.36 -12.14
CA ILE A 89 2.43 2.11 -11.03
C ILE A 89 3.73 2.91 -11.29
N PRO A 90 4.27 3.62 -10.28
CA PRO A 90 5.46 4.43 -10.47
C PRO A 90 6.63 3.54 -10.89
N ARG A 91 7.24 3.88 -12.02
CA ARG A 91 8.48 3.25 -12.48
C ARG A 91 9.65 4.03 -11.89
N PHE A 92 10.59 3.30 -11.31
CA PHE A 92 11.77 3.90 -10.70
C PHE A 92 12.99 3.64 -11.58
N PRO A 93 13.91 4.61 -11.71
CA PRO A 93 15.18 4.37 -12.36
C PRO A 93 15.99 3.33 -11.56
N PRO A 94 16.93 2.60 -12.20
CA PRO A 94 17.77 1.62 -11.52
C PRO A 94 18.51 2.19 -10.29
N SER A 95 18.83 3.49 -10.29
CA SER A 95 19.46 4.20 -9.17
C SER A 95 18.67 4.20 -7.86
N LYS A 96 17.34 4.02 -7.93
CA LYS A 96 16.46 3.89 -6.76
C LYS A 96 16.38 2.45 -6.23
N GLY A 97 16.99 1.49 -6.92
CA GLY A 97 17.22 0.10 -6.52
C GLY A 97 16.15 -0.49 -5.59
N LEU A 98 16.48 -0.52 -4.29
CA LEU A 98 15.65 -1.14 -3.25
C LEU A 98 14.34 -0.39 -2.97
N GLU A 99 14.34 0.95 -2.99
CA GLU A 99 13.13 1.74 -2.73
C GLU A 99 12.06 1.50 -3.81
N GLY A 100 12.50 1.44 -5.07
CA GLY A 100 11.59 1.18 -6.19
C GLY A 100 11.01 -0.22 -6.15
N ILE A 101 11.84 -1.22 -5.81
CA ILE A 101 11.39 -2.59 -5.61
C ILE A 101 10.40 -2.68 -4.45
N PHE A 102 10.71 -2.02 -3.32
CA PHE A 102 9.83 -1.98 -2.15
C PHE A 102 8.44 -1.48 -2.54
N ILE A 103 8.34 -0.31 -3.18
CA ILE A 103 7.05 0.28 -3.55
C ILE A 103 6.26 -0.64 -4.49
N SER A 104 6.90 -1.18 -5.54
CA SER A 104 6.23 -2.12 -6.44
C SER A 104 5.69 -3.35 -5.68
N LYS A 105 6.52 -3.91 -4.80
CA LYS A 105 6.17 -5.11 -4.04
C LYS A 105 5.11 -4.85 -2.97
N THR A 106 5.07 -3.66 -2.37
CA THR A 106 4.01 -3.24 -1.46
C THR A 106 2.68 -3.10 -2.19
N ILE A 107 2.67 -2.60 -3.43
CA ILE A 107 1.45 -2.51 -4.25
C ILE A 107 0.93 -3.92 -4.61
N GLU A 108 1.82 -4.83 -5.00
CA GLU A 108 1.47 -6.24 -5.23
C GLU A 108 0.85 -6.88 -3.98
N HIS A 109 1.46 -6.65 -2.81
CA HIS A 109 0.95 -7.12 -1.52
C HIS A 109 -0.43 -6.53 -1.18
N ALA A 110 -0.63 -5.24 -1.39
CA ALA A 110 -1.90 -4.55 -1.16
C ALA A 110 -3.04 -5.14 -2.00
N ARG A 111 -2.76 -5.53 -3.25
CA ARG A 111 -3.74 -6.22 -4.12
C ARG A 111 -4.07 -7.62 -3.62
N LEU A 112 -3.07 -8.40 -3.18
CA LEU A 112 -3.31 -9.72 -2.57
C LEU A 112 -4.16 -9.59 -1.30
N THR A 113 -3.85 -8.60 -0.48
CA THR A 113 -4.58 -8.26 0.74
C THR A 113 -6.06 -7.97 0.47
N LEU A 114 -6.36 -7.21 -0.60
CA LEU A 114 -7.73 -6.94 -1.01
C LEU A 114 -8.47 -8.23 -1.41
N GLU A 115 -7.83 -9.11 -2.15
CA GLU A 115 -8.44 -10.38 -2.57
C GLU A 115 -8.76 -11.30 -1.39
N ILE A 116 -7.84 -11.39 -0.43
CA ILE A 116 -8.04 -12.12 0.83
C ILE A 116 -9.24 -11.53 1.60
N THR A 117 -9.29 -10.20 1.72
CA THR A 117 -10.39 -9.50 2.40
C THR A 117 -11.74 -9.75 1.71
N ALA A 118 -11.78 -9.70 0.37
CA ALA A 118 -12.99 -9.96 -0.40
C ALA A 118 -13.45 -11.42 -0.26
N TRP A 119 -12.52 -12.38 -0.26
CA TRP A 119 -12.82 -13.78 -0.03
C TRP A 119 -13.39 -14.02 1.38
N MET A 120 -12.77 -13.44 2.42
CA MET A 120 -13.27 -13.53 3.80
C MET A 120 -14.68 -12.95 3.93
N ALA A 121 -14.96 -11.79 3.30
CA ALA A 121 -16.29 -11.20 3.31
C ALA A 121 -17.34 -12.09 2.63
N ARG A 122 -16.99 -12.71 1.50
CA ARG A 122 -17.86 -13.67 0.79
C ARG A 122 -18.14 -14.91 1.63
N PHE A 123 -17.13 -15.43 2.32
CA PHE A 123 -17.26 -16.59 3.19
C PHE A 123 -18.21 -16.32 4.36
N ARG A 124 -18.20 -15.11 4.94
CA ARG A 124 -19.16 -14.71 5.98
C ARG A 124 -20.60 -14.57 5.47
N SER A 125 -20.78 -14.22 4.20
CA SER A 125 -22.09 -13.92 3.62
C SER A 125 -22.76 -15.12 2.92
N LYS A 126 -22.00 -16.17 2.58
CA LYS A 126 -22.51 -17.34 1.84
C LYS A 126 -22.01 -18.63 2.48
N ASN A 127 -22.87 -19.65 2.54
CA ASN A 127 -22.47 -21.01 2.89
C ASN A 127 -21.66 -21.63 1.73
N ILE A 128 -20.42 -21.17 1.54
CA ILE A 128 -19.49 -21.74 0.55
C ILE A 128 -19.14 -23.16 1.02
N PRO A 129 -19.23 -24.18 0.15
CA PRO A 129 -18.80 -25.54 0.50
C PRO A 129 -17.35 -25.56 1.03
N LEU A 130 -17.09 -26.46 1.98
CA LEU A 130 -15.78 -26.58 2.62
C LEU A 130 -14.66 -26.84 1.60
N GLU A 131 -14.92 -27.70 0.62
CA GLU A 131 -13.93 -28.06 -0.42
C GLU A 131 -13.51 -26.85 -1.27
N ASP A 132 -14.48 -26.04 -1.71
CA ASP A 132 -14.21 -24.80 -2.44
C ASP A 132 -13.43 -23.79 -1.61
N SER A 133 -13.72 -23.75 -0.31
CA SER A 133 -13.05 -22.86 0.64
C SER A 133 -11.59 -23.24 0.84
N ILE A 134 -11.31 -24.54 1.02
CA ILE A 134 -9.94 -25.08 1.10
C ILE A 134 -9.19 -24.81 -0.21
N ARG A 135 -9.85 -24.98 -1.36
CA ARG A 135 -9.25 -24.72 -2.68
C ARG A 135 -8.86 -23.25 -2.85
N GLN A 136 -9.73 -22.32 -2.47
CA GLN A 136 -9.41 -20.89 -2.53
C GLN A 136 -8.31 -20.51 -1.54
N LEU A 137 -8.33 -21.05 -0.32
CA LEU A 137 -7.28 -20.82 0.67
C LEU A 137 -5.90 -21.23 0.14
N ARG A 138 -5.78 -22.44 -0.41
CA ARG A 138 -4.52 -22.93 -1.03
C ARG A 138 -4.06 -22.03 -2.19
N LYS A 139 -5.00 -21.53 -2.99
CA LYS A 139 -4.68 -20.61 -4.09
C LYS A 139 -4.12 -19.28 -3.60
N LEU A 140 -4.74 -18.70 -2.56
CA LEU A 140 -4.29 -17.45 -1.95
C LEU A 140 -2.94 -17.63 -1.25
N ASP A 141 -2.78 -18.72 -0.50
CA ASP A 141 -1.52 -19.09 0.17
C ASP A 141 -0.37 -19.23 -0.83
N ALA A 142 -0.56 -20.02 -1.89
CA ALA A 142 0.47 -20.19 -2.92
C ALA A 142 0.85 -18.86 -3.61
N ARG A 143 -0.08 -17.90 -3.72
CA ARG A 143 0.20 -16.57 -4.27
C ARG A 143 0.97 -15.68 -3.30
N LEU A 144 0.61 -15.72 -2.01
CA LEU A 144 1.36 -15.03 -0.96
C LEU A 144 2.79 -15.56 -0.87
N SER A 145 2.98 -16.88 -0.91
CA SER A 145 4.29 -17.52 -0.89
C SER A 145 5.13 -17.11 -2.11
N ARG A 146 4.57 -17.17 -3.32
CA ARG A 146 5.26 -16.68 -4.53
C ARG A 146 5.62 -15.20 -4.45
N TRP A 147 4.74 -14.38 -3.89
CA TRP A 147 5.04 -12.96 -3.66
C TRP A 147 6.21 -12.81 -2.69
N ALA A 148 6.20 -13.53 -1.56
CA ALA A 148 7.26 -13.49 -0.56
C ALA A 148 8.62 -13.95 -1.14
N ASP A 149 8.63 -15.02 -1.94
CA ASP A 149 9.83 -15.53 -2.60
C ASP A 149 10.44 -14.52 -3.60
N SER A 150 9.58 -13.73 -4.24
CA SER A 150 9.97 -12.68 -5.19
C SER A 150 10.62 -11.45 -4.53
N LEU A 151 10.61 -11.37 -3.20
CA LEU A 151 11.22 -10.27 -2.47
C LEU A 151 12.75 -10.46 -2.38
N PRO A 152 13.52 -9.37 -2.55
CA PRO A 152 14.94 -9.35 -2.20
C PRO A 152 15.14 -9.79 -0.75
N PRO A 153 16.27 -10.45 -0.41
CA PRO A 153 16.53 -10.94 0.95
C PRO A 153 16.36 -9.88 2.05
N GLN A 154 16.63 -8.61 1.76
CA GLN A 154 16.51 -7.49 2.71
C GLN A 154 15.07 -7.08 3.01
N LEU A 155 14.11 -7.47 2.17
CA LEU A 155 12.68 -7.13 2.29
C LEU A 155 11.83 -8.35 2.67
N ARG A 156 12.43 -9.53 2.84
CA ARG A 156 11.70 -10.75 3.18
C ARG A 156 11.17 -10.66 4.62
N PRO A 157 9.92 -11.05 4.86
CA PRO A 157 9.42 -11.20 6.23
C PRO A 157 10.35 -12.14 7.02
N GLY A 158 10.83 -11.70 8.19
CA GLY A 158 11.73 -12.48 9.04
C GLY A 158 13.23 -12.33 8.77
N SER A 159 13.65 -11.59 7.73
CA SER A 159 15.03 -11.09 7.68
C SER A 159 15.15 -9.90 8.65
N ASP A 160 16.11 -9.92 9.58
CA ASP A 160 16.36 -8.79 10.47
C ASP A 160 16.52 -7.51 9.64
N LEU A 161 15.51 -6.63 9.71
CA LEU A 161 15.56 -5.32 9.08
C LEU A 161 16.60 -4.51 9.86
N LYS A 162 17.88 -4.64 9.50
CA LYS A 162 18.96 -3.78 10.00
C LYS A 162 18.76 -2.38 9.43
N LEU A 163 17.75 -1.67 9.94
CA LEU A 163 17.62 -0.23 9.77
C LEU A 163 18.96 0.36 10.20
N ARG A 164 19.63 1.04 9.25
CA ARG A 164 20.95 1.62 9.44
C ARG A 164 20.91 2.69 10.53
N THR A 165 21.05 2.30 11.79
CA THR A 165 21.54 3.16 12.86
C THR A 165 23.07 3.20 12.75
N ALA A 166 23.58 3.78 11.66
CA ALA A 166 25.01 3.98 11.45
C ALA A 166 25.24 5.43 11.00
N ALA A 167 24.89 6.36 11.88
CA ALA A 167 25.31 7.76 11.82
C ALA A 167 25.24 8.35 13.23
N LYS A 168 26.08 7.85 14.15
CA LYS A 168 26.58 8.52 15.38
C LYS A 168 27.41 7.53 16.20
N SER A 169 28.57 7.14 15.68
CA SER A 169 29.66 6.61 16.50
C SER A 169 30.97 7.32 16.11
N ASN A 170 30.91 8.64 15.97
CA ASN A 170 32.09 9.51 15.97
C ASN A 170 31.94 10.48 17.14
N LEU A 171 32.26 10.00 18.33
CA LEU A 171 32.73 10.84 19.43
C LEU A 171 33.76 9.99 20.20
N HIS A 172 35.03 10.27 19.91
CA HIS A 172 36.14 9.93 20.80
C HIS A 172 35.91 10.57 22.17
N PRO A 173 36.22 9.88 23.28
CA PRO A 173 36.68 10.54 24.47
C PRO A 173 38.21 10.60 24.47
N THR A 174 38.66 11.77 24.89
CA THR A 174 40.01 12.15 25.33
C THR A 174 40.67 11.16 26.27
#